data_AF-U6DS90-F1
#
_entry.id   AF-U6DS90-F1
#
_cell.length_a   1.000
_cell.length_b   1.000
_cell.length_c   1.000
_cell.angle_alpha   90.00
_cell.angle_beta   90.00
_cell.angle_gamma   90.00
#
_symmetry.space_group_name_H-M   'P 1'
#
loop_
_entity.id
_entity.type
_entity.pdbx_description
1 polymer ?
#
loop_
_entity_poly.entity_id
_entity_poly.type
_entity_poly.pdbx_seq_one_letter_code
_entity_poly.pdbx_strand_id
1 'polypeptide(L)'
;HIFAGIDVPAINKNSQEVTEEDFYKLVSGLTITKGLRGANTTFDIYTEPWALDASQETKKKTVVDLETDILFLVPTEIAVAQHRANAKSAKTYTYMFSHPSRMPTYPKWVGADHADDLQYVFGKPFATPLGYR
;
A
#
# COMPACT_ATOMS: atom_id res chain seq x y z
N HIS A 1 2.07 -4.15 -0.99
CA HIS A 1 2.51 -4.64 -2.32
C HIS A 1 1.84 -5.97 -2.69
N ILE A 2 1.87 -7.01 -1.86
CA ILE A 2 1.34 -8.34 -2.20
C ILE A 2 -0.11 -8.35 -2.70
N PHE A 3 -1.03 -7.60 -2.05
CA PHE A 3 -2.44 -7.50 -2.45
C PHE A 3 -2.58 -6.86 -3.84
N ALA A 4 -2.03 -5.66 -4.02
CA ALA A 4 -2.01 -4.98 -5.30
C ALA A 4 -1.35 -5.79 -6.42
N GLY A 5 -0.40 -6.66 -6.07
CA GLY A 5 0.25 -7.57 -7.01
C GLY A 5 -0.65 -8.69 -7.52
N ILE A 6 -1.69 -9.06 -6.76
CA ILE A 6 -2.71 -10.02 -7.16
C ILE A 6 -3.72 -9.34 -8.10
N ASP A 7 -4.18 -8.14 -7.74
CA ASP A 7 -5.22 -7.42 -8.49
C ASP A 7 -4.67 -6.77 -9.77
N VAL A 8 -3.44 -6.25 -9.75
CA VAL A 8 -2.73 -5.68 -10.90
C VAL A 8 -1.36 -6.33 -11.07
N PRO A 9 -1.27 -7.53 -11.69
CA PRO A 9 -0.01 -8.28 -11.80
C PRO A 9 1.15 -7.56 -12.50
N ALA A 10 0.86 -6.52 -13.28
CA ALA A 10 1.86 -5.70 -13.96
C ALA A 10 2.82 -4.98 -12.99
N ILE A 11 2.40 -4.71 -11.74
CA ILE A 11 3.28 -4.05 -10.76
C ILE A 11 4.52 -4.90 -10.44
N ASN A 12 4.41 -6.23 -10.53
CA ASN A 12 5.49 -7.17 -10.24
C ASN A 12 6.54 -7.29 -11.36
N LYS A 13 6.25 -6.78 -12.57
CA LYS A 13 7.07 -7.04 -13.76
C LYS A 13 7.66 -5.75 -14.32
N ASN A 14 8.98 -5.72 -14.54
CA ASN A 14 9.65 -4.53 -15.06
C ASN A 14 9.24 -4.20 -16.52
N SER A 15 8.97 -5.21 -17.34
CA SER A 15 8.64 -5.05 -18.76
C SER A 15 7.15 -4.84 -19.06
N GLN A 16 6.29 -4.91 -18.05
CA GLN A 16 4.85 -4.65 -18.21
C GLN A 16 4.52 -3.29 -17.62
N GLU A 17 3.71 -2.55 -18.37
CA GLU A 17 3.22 -1.24 -17.97
C GLU A 17 1.89 -1.35 -17.24
N VAL A 18 1.66 -0.44 -16.30
CA VAL A 18 0.33 -0.19 -15.75
C VAL A 18 -0.29 0.93 -16.57
N THR A 19 -1.46 0.67 -17.16
CA THR A 19 -2.21 1.67 -17.92
C THR A 19 -3.19 2.43 -17.01
N GLU A 20 -3.65 3.59 -17.47
CA GLU A 20 -4.76 4.31 -16.82
C GLU A 20 -6.03 3.46 -16.76
N GLU A 21 -6.29 2.65 -17.79
CA GLU A 21 -7.45 1.75 -17.81
C GLU A 21 -7.35 0.66 -16.74
N ASP A 22 -6.18 0.05 -16.55
CA ASP A 22 -5.96 -0.94 -15.50
C ASP A 22 -6.19 -0.35 -14.11
N PHE A 23 -5.65 0.86 -13.88
CA PHE A 23 -5.83 1.55 -12.62
C PHE A 23 -7.28 1.97 -12.38
N TYR A 24 -7.98 2.48 -13.41
CA TYR A 24 -9.39 2.86 -13.31
C TYR A 24 -10.29 1.65 -13.02
N LYS A 25 -10.00 0.47 -13.58
CA LYS A 25 -10.72 -0.78 -13.26
C LYS A 25 -10.58 -1.14 -11.78
N LEU A 26 -9.35 -1.08 -11.24
CA LEU A 26 -9.11 -1.31 -9.81
C LEU A 26 -9.88 -0.31 -8.94
N VAL A 27 -9.73 0.98 -9.22
CA VAL A 27 -10.42 2.07 -8.51
C VAL A 27 -11.93 1.84 -8.53
N SER A 28 -12.51 1.50 -9.68
CA SER A 28 -13.94 1.24 -9.83
C SER A 28 -14.42 0.07 -8.99
N GLY A 29 -13.63 -1.00 -8.89
CA GLY A 29 -13.92 -2.15 -8.03
C GLY A 29 -13.91 -1.78 -6.54
N LEU A 30 -12.88 -1.04 -6.10
CA LEU A 30 -12.71 -0.66 -4.70
C LEU A 30 -13.68 0.44 -4.23
N THR A 31 -14.26 1.20 -5.17
CA THR A 31 -15.20 2.30 -4.87
C THR A 31 -16.65 2.00 -5.23
N ILE A 32 -17.00 0.71 -5.43
CA ILE A 32 -18.34 0.29 -5.89
C ILE A 32 -19.50 0.88 -5.08
N THR A 33 -19.30 1.08 -3.77
CA THR A 33 -20.32 1.65 -2.86
C THR A 33 -20.67 3.11 -3.16
N LYS A 34 -19.84 3.82 -3.92
CA LYS A 34 -20.02 5.22 -4.34
C LYS A 34 -20.27 5.36 -5.85
N GLY A 35 -20.31 4.25 -6.58
CA GLY A 35 -20.56 4.19 -8.03
C GLY A 35 -19.56 5.00 -8.85
N LEU A 36 -19.95 5.35 -10.07
CA LEU A 36 -19.11 6.07 -11.04
C LEU A 36 -18.54 7.39 -10.49
N ARG A 37 -19.32 8.10 -9.66
CA ARG A 37 -18.85 9.34 -9.04
C ARG A 37 -17.66 9.07 -8.11
N GLY A 38 -17.76 8.04 -7.26
CA GLY A 38 -16.66 7.64 -6.39
C GLY A 38 -15.44 7.20 -7.18
N ALA A 39 -15.65 6.37 -8.21
CA ALA A 39 -14.57 5.89 -9.06
C ALA A 39 -13.82 7.04 -9.74
N ASN A 40 -14.53 7.99 -10.36
CA ASN A 40 -13.91 9.12 -11.03
C ASN A 40 -13.17 10.03 -10.04
N THR A 41 -13.81 10.40 -8.92
CA THR A 41 -13.16 11.26 -7.92
C THR A 41 -11.91 10.61 -7.33
N THR A 42 -11.95 9.32 -7.02
CA THR A 42 -10.77 8.60 -6.52
C THR A 42 -9.68 8.50 -7.58
N PHE A 43 -10.04 8.18 -8.83
CA PHE A 43 -9.07 8.15 -9.92
C PHE A 43 -8.38 9.50 -10.11
N ASP A 44 -9.14 10.60 -10.17
CA ASP A 44 -8.59 11.95 -10.33
C ASP A 44 -7.60 12.31 -9.20
N ILE A 45 -7.93 11.96 -7.95
CA ILE A 45 -7.05 12.22 -6.79
C ILE A 45 -5.74 11.43 -6.90
N TYR A 46 -5.81 10.12 -7.13
CA TYR A 46 -4.61 9.27 -7.12
C TYR A 46 -3.75 9.43 -8.37
N THR A 47 -4.32 9.93 -9.47
CA THR A 47 -3.59 10.23 -10.71
C THR A 47 -3.09 11.67 -10.82
N GLU A 48 -3.35 12.54 -9.83
CA GLU A 48 -2.77 13.89 -9.80
C GLU A 48 -1.24 13.89 -10.01
N PRO A 49 -0.46 12.99 -9.37
CA PRO A 49 0.99 12.92 -9.55
C PRO A 49 1.41 12.39 -10.93
N TRP A 50 0.47 11.96 -11.79
CA TRP A 50 0.76 11.41 -13.10
C TRP A 50 0.93 12.47 -14.18
N ALA A 51 0.64 13.74 -13.86
CA ALA A 51 0.81 14.84 -14.78
C ALA A 51 2.27 14.92 -15.29
N LEU A 52 2.43 15.18 -16.60
CA LEU A 52 3.72 15.40 -17.28
C LEU A 52 4.64 14.16 -17.39
N ASP A 53 4.07 13.00 -17.75
CA ASP A 53 4.81 11.75 -18.05
C ASP A 53 5.36 11.03 -16.81
N ALA A 54 4.46 10.63 -15.91
CA ALA A 54 4.83 9.79 -14.78
C ALA A 54 5.46 8.47 -15.23
N SER A 55 6.59 8.15 -14.59
CA SER A 55 7.28 6.89 -14.77
C SER A 55 6.38 5.69 -14.43
N GLN A 56 6.67 4.54 -15.03
CA GLN A 56 6.00 3.28 -14.67
C GLN A 56 6.17 2.91 -13.20
N GLU A 57 7.29 3.28 -12.57
CA GLU A 57 7.47 3.10 -11.12
C GLU A 57 6.46 3.93 -10.33
N THR A 58 6.25 5.20 -10.71
CA THR A 58 5.23 6.07 -10.09
C THR A 58 3.85 5.45 -10.21
N LYS A 59 3.44 5.03 -11.43
CA LYS A 59 2.11 4.43 -11.65
C LYS A 59 1.92 3.16 -10.82
N LYS A 60 2.94 2.29 -10.77
CA LYS A 60 2.90 1.05 -9.98
C LYS A 60 2.84 1.31 -8.48
N LYS A 61 3.57 2.31 -7.97
CA LYS A 61 3.45 2.76 -6.57
C LYS A 61 2.06 3.28 -6.27
N THR A 62 1.46 4.08 -7.16
CA THR A 62 0.08 4.57 -7.00
C THR A 62 -0.93 3.42 -6.84
N VAL A 63 -0.77 2.29 -7.55
CA VAL A 63 -1.61 1.09 -7.33
C VAL A 63 -1.45 0.56 -5.91
N VAL A 64 -0.21 0.42 -5.45
CA VAL A 64 0.10 -0.06 -4.08
C VAL A 64 -0.43 0.90 -3.02
N ASP A 65 -0.31 2.20 -3.25
CA ASP A 65 -0.75 3.25 -2.33
C ASP A 65 -2.28 3.23 -2.17
N LEU A 66 -3.03 3.13 -3.28
CA LEU A 66 -4.49 3.04 -3.25
C LEU A 66 -4.99 1.89 -2.37
N GLU A 67 -4.46 0.69 -2.56
CA GLU A 67 -4.86 -0.46 -1.74
C GLU A 67 -4.36 -0.35 -0.30
N THR A 68 -3.17 0.20 -0.09
CA THR A 68 -2.65 0.43 1.25
C THR A 68 -3.58 1.37 2.03
N ASP A 69 -4.05 2.44 1.39
CA ASP A 69 -4.96 3.41 1.96
C ASP A 69 -6.33 2.81 2.29
N ILE A 70 -6.94 2.13 1.31
CA ILE A 70 -8.29 1.57 1.46
C ILE A 70 -8.32 0.42 2.46
N LEU A 71 -7.34 -0.49 2.41
CA LEU A 71 -7.35 -1.72 3.20
C LEU A 71 -6.81 -1.51 4.62
N PHE A 72 -5.84 -0.60 4.82
CA PHE A 72 -5.08 -0.52 6.07
C PHE A 72 -4.93 0.90 6.62
N LEU A 73 -4.32 1.82 5.88
CA LEU A 73 -3.86 3.10 6.43
C LEU A 73 -5.04 3.97 6.88
N VAL A 74 -5.99 4.28 6.00
CA VAL A 74 -7.12 5.16 6.34
C VAL A 74 -7.98 4.58 7.47
N PRO A 75 -8.37 3.28 7.47
CA PRO A 75 -9.05 2.67 8.61
C PRO A 75 -8.25 2.75 9.92
N THR A 76 -6.92 2.57 9.86
CA THR A 76 -6.05 2.65 11.04
C THR A 76 -5.96 4.07 11.57
N GLU A 77 -5.83 5.07 10.70
CA GLU A 77 -5.83 6.48 11.10
C GLU A 77 -7.13 6.88 11.80
N ILE A 78 -8.28 6.44 11.26
CA ILE A 78 -9.58 6.65 11.89
C ILE A 78 -9.63 5.94 13.25
N ALA A 79 -9.17 4.69 13.34
CA ALA A 79 -9.17 3.94 14.59
C ALA A 79 -8.30 4.61 15.67
N VAL A 80 -7.11 5.08 15.31
CA VAL A 80 -6.20 5.82 16.21
C VAL A 80 -6.85 7.13 16.66
N ALA A 81 -7.43 7.90 15.75
CA ALA A 81 -8.12 9.14 16.08
C ALA A 81 -9.31 8.89 17.02
N GLN A 82 -10.11 7.85 16.74
CA GLN A 82 -11.23 7.44 17.58
C GLN A 82 -10.77 7.00 18.97
N HIS A 83 -9.73 6.16 19.07
CA HIS A 83 -9.18 5.78 20.37
C HIS A 83 -8.69 7.00 21.14
N ARG A 84 -7.96 7.92 20.49
CA ARG A 84 -7.44 9.14 21.12
C ARG A 84 -8.56 10.05 21.64
N ALA A 85 -9.65 10.20 20.90
CA ALA A 85 -10.78 11.04 21.29
C ALA A 85 -11.57 10.47 22.48
N ASN A 86 -11.62 9.14 22.63
CA ASN A 86 -12.45 8.46 23.63
C ASN A 86 -11.67 7.93 24.84
N ALA A 87 -10.33 7.90 24.79
CA ALA A 87 -9.49 7.44 25.88
C ALA A 87 -9.60 8.38 27.10
N LYS A 88 -10.04 7.85 28.26
CA LYS A 88 -10.09 8.60 29.53
C LYS A 88 -8.71 8.82 30.12
N SER A 89 -7.97 7.73 30.30
CA SER A 89 -6.64 7.70 30.92
C SER A 89 -5.62 6.87 30.13
N ALA A 90 -6.04 6.22 29.04
CA ALA A 90 -5.17 5.41 28.20
C ALA A 90 -4.33 6.29 27.26
N LYS A 91 -3.08 5.87 27.00
CA LYS A 91 -2.20 6.50 26.01
C LYS A 91 -2.49 5.92 24.63
N THR A 92 -2.32 6.72 23.59
CA THR A 92 -2.47 6.30 22.19
C THR A 92 -1.14 6.50 21.48
N TYR A 93 -0.73 5.49 20.72
CA TYR A 93 0.46 5.53 19.88
C TYR A 93 0.10 4.98 18.50
N THR A 94 0.80 5.47 17.47
CA THR A 94 0.73 4.93 16.10
C THR A 94 2.14 4.83 15.56
N TYR A 95 2.37 3.95 14.60
CA TYR A 95 3.66 3.77 13.94
C TYR A 95 3.46 3.48 12.45
N MET A 96 4.52 3.69 11.67
CA MET A 96 4.60 3.29 10.27
C MET A 96 5.88 2.48 10.09
N PHE A 97 5.74 1.16 9.87
CA PHE A 97 6.88 0.30 9.61
C PHE A 97 7.33 0.48 8.15
N SER A 98 8.59 0.88 7.95
CA SER A 98 9.11 1.30 6.65
C SER A 98 10.42 0.62 6.26
N HIS A 99 10.81 -0.46 6.95
CA HIS A 99 11.99 -1.23 6.55
C HIS A 99 11.68 -1.99 5.25
N PRO A 100 12.42 -1.75 4.15
CA PRO A 100 12.11 -2.36 2.85
C PRO A 100 12.15 -3.89 2.91
N SER A 101 11.26 -4.51 2.13
CA SER A 101 11.19 -5.96 2.03
C SER A 101 12.48 -6.56 1.48
N ARG A 102 12.86 -7.73 1.98
CA ARG A 102 13.98 -8.53 1.45
C ARG A 102 13.53 -9.59 0.44
N MET A 103 12.27 -9.57 0.02
CA MET A 103 11.74 -10.52 -0.96
C MET A 103 12.47 -10.36 -2.31
N PRO A 104 13.23 -11.37 -2.76
CA PRO A 104 14.11 -11.23 -3.93
C PRO A 104 13.35 -11.12 -5.25
N THR A 105 12.08 -11.53 -5.27
CA THR A 105 11.20 -11.47 -6.43
C THR A 105 10.49 -10.13 -6.59
N TYR A 106 10.54 -9.26 -5.59
CA TYR A 106 9.88 -7.97 -5.65
C TYR A 106 10.70 -6.94 -6.43
N PRO A 107 10.03 -5.98 -7.10
CA PRO A 107 10.72 -4.82 -7.64
C PRO A 107 11.51 -4.07 -6.56
N LYS A 108 12.65 -3.47 -6.93
CA LYS A 108 13.54 -2.77 -5.99
C LYS A 108 12.91 -1.59 -5.26
N TRP A 109 11.81 -1.05 -5.79
CA TRP A 109 11.11 0.10 -5.23
C TRP A 109 10.13 -0.28 -4.11
N VAL A 110 9.88 -1.57 -3.89
CA VAL A 110 8.96 -2.04 -2.85
C VAL A 110 9.51 -1.73 -1.46
N GLY A 111 8.69 -1.04 -0.65
CA GLY A 111 8.96 -0.75 0.76
C GLY A 111 8.67 -1.95 1.66
N ALA A 112 8.14 -1.71 2.86
CA ALA A 112 7.65 -2.79 3.71
C ALA A 112 6.34 -3.35 3.13
N ASP A 113 6.26 -4.66 2.94
CA ASP A 113 5.02 -5.31 2.53
C ASP A 113 4.19 -5.76 3.74
N HIS A 114 2.97 -6.21 3.48
CA HIS A 114 2.11 -6.77 4.52
C HIS A 114 2.81 -7.93 5.24
N ALA A 115 2.75 -7.90 6.58
CA ALA A 115 3.37 -8.87 7.50
C ALA A 115 4.91 -8.90 7.54
N ASP A 116 5.61 -8.00 6.83
CA ASP A 116 7.08 -7.92 6.90
C ASP A 116 7.59 -7.51 8.29
N ASP A 117 6.77 -6.84 9.10
CA ASP A 117 7.07 -6.41 10.45
C ASP A 117 7.12 -7.57 11.46
N LEU A 118 6.37 -8.65 11.22
CA LEU A 118 6.25 -9.79 12.15
C LEU A 118 7.59 -10.38 12.51
N GLN A 119 8.50 -10.53 11.55
CA GLN A 119 9.80 -11.14 11.81
C GLN A 119 10.66 -10.31 12.78
N TYR A 120 10.47 -8.99 12.81
CA TYR A 120 11.15 -8.08 13.73
C TYR A 120 10.47 -8.11 15.10
N VAL A 121 9.14 -8.10 15.15
CA VAL A 121 8.36 -8.23 16.40
C VAL A 121 8.72 -9.52 17.15
N PHE A 122 8.87 -10.64 16.43
CA PHE A 122 9.21 -11.94 17.01
C PHE A 122 10.72 -12.20 17.13
N GLY A 123 11.58 -11.20 16.88
CA GLY A 123 13.03 -11.34 17.07
C GLY A 123 13.70 -12.39 16.18
N LYS A 124 13.15 -12.69 14.99
CA LYS A 124 13.74 -13.63 14.03
C LYS A 124 15.16 -13.27 13.60
N PRO A 125 15.55 -11.98 13.47
CA PRO A 125 16.96 -11.62 13.26
C PRO A 125 17.91 -12.16 14.33
N PHE A 126 17.46 -12.31 15.58
CA PHE A 126 18.27 -12.90 16.65
C PHE A 126 18.19 -14.43 16.68
N ALA A 127 17.00 -15.00 16.44
CA ALA A 127 16.79 -16.45 16.50
C ALA A 127 17.40 -17.21 15.31
N THR A 128 17.37 -16.61 14.11
CA THR A 128 17.84 -17.23 12.86
C THR A 128 18.70 -16.24 12.05
N PRO A 129 19.84 -15.77 12.58
CA PRO A 129 20.59 -14.63 12.03
C PRO A 129 21.12 -14.85 10.62
N LEU A 130 21.34 -16.11 10.20
CA LEU A 130 21.81 -16.42 8.84
C LEU A 130 20.80 -16.03 7.75
N GLY A 131 19.50 -15.96 8.06
CA GLY A 131 18.48 -15.46 7.13
C GLY A 131 18.50 -13.94 6.96
N TYR A 132 19.29 -13.22 7.77
CA TYR A 132 19.31 -11.76 7.84
C TYR A 132 20.68 -11.14 7.56
N ARG A 133 21.69 -11.96 7.27
CA ARG A 133 23.00 -11.48 6.82
C ARG A 133 23.01 -11.16 5.33
#